data_AF-A0A2G6HH21-F1
#
_entry.id   AF-A0A2G6HH21-F1
#
_cell.length_a   1.000
_cell.length_b   1.000
_cell.length_c   1.000
_cell.angle_alpha   90.00
_cell.angle_beta   90.00
_cell.angle_gamma   90.00
#
_symmetry.space_group_name_H-M   'P 1'
#
loop_
_entity.id
_entity.type
_entity.pdbx_description
1 polymer ?
#
loop_
_entity_poly.entity_id
_entity_poly.type
_entity_poly.pdbx_seq_one_letter_code
_entity_poly.pdbx_strand_id
1 'polypeptide(L)'
;MVDQDVLPGFEPQPPQAVEVAHVLVDIDLPHLDYPLDYSVPSSLSDSVEYGRVVKVRLSGRQYSGWVVGRETVSVPTRKLNPILSVVSQRPILTPTIYDLAKHIAHRHVATTSQTLSLALPPRHAATEKRFSPQKPPKPMAVMAVPEESLWQSHSGGRALLQHLGSGQTPKAVWTALPPTRDAQLCDAIQATLASQRRVLMIVPTHHDVTYFADLVASVLPTITVGTSSS
;
A
#
# COMPACT_ATOMS: atom_id res chain seq x y z
N MET A 1 52.22 -26.35 -22.25
CA MET A 1 51.49 -25.80 -21.09
C MET A 1 52.36 -24.69 -20.57
N VAL A 2 52.21 -23.49 -21.14
CA VAL A 2 53.04 -22.32 -20.79
C VAL A 2 52.32 -21.63 -19.65
N ASP A 3 52.92 -21.73 -18.47
CA ASP A 3 52.56 -20.93 -17.30
C ASP A 3 52.91 -19.48 -17.65
N GLN A 4 51.92 -18.69 -18.05
CA GLN A 4 52.08 -17.25 -18.17
C GLN A 4 51.97 -16.68 -16.76
N ASP A 5 53.12 -16.49 -16.11
CA ASP A 5 53.26 -15.66 -14.93
C ASP A 5 52.57 -14.31 -15.20
N VAL A 6 51.43 -14.10 -14.54
CA VAL A 6 50.72 -12.82 -14.53
C VAL A 6 51.67 -11.80 -13.90
N LEU A 7 51.94 -10.70 -14.60
CA LEU A 7 52.80 -9.63 -14.10
C LEU A 7 52.24 -9.11 -12.75
N PRO A 8 53.06 -8.97 -11.70
CA PRO A 8 52.61 -8.41 -10.42
C PRO A 8 52.04 -7.00 -10.65
N GLY A 9 50.76 -6.82 -10.35
CA GLY A 9 50.00 -5.58 -10.61
C GLY A 9 48.99 -5.64 -11.77
N PHE A 10 48.94 -6.74 -12.54
CA PHE A 10 47.91 -7.02 -13.56
C PHE A 10 46.97 -8.17 -13.17
N GLU A 11 46.93 -8.51 -11.88
CA GLU A 11 45.91 -9.43 -11.36
C GLU A 11 44.53 -8.87 -11.72
N PRO A 12 43.67 -9.65 -12.42
CA PRO A 12 42.34 -9.19 -12.75
C PRO A 12 41.63 -8.88 -11.44
N GLN A 13 41.33 -7.60 -11.23
CA GLN A 13 40.63 -7.15 -10.05
C GLN A 13 39.32 -7.95 -9.96
N PRO A 14 39.06 -8.66 -8.85
CA PRO A 14 37.89 -9.51 -8.74
C PRO A 14 36.65 -8.65 -9.03
N PRO A 15 35.70 -9.17 -9.81
CA PRO A 15 34.54 -8.40 -10.23
C PRO A 15 33.84 -7.84 -8.99
N GLN A 16 33.76 -6.51 -8.94
CA GLN A 16 33.14 -5.85 -7.80
C GLN A 16 31.65 -6.15 -7.83
N ALA A 17 31.17 -6.73 -6.74
CA ALA A 17 29.75 -6.96 -6.55
C ALA A 17 28.99 -5.63 -6.66
N VAL A 18 27.92 -5.63 -7.44
CA VAL A 18 27.08 -4.46 -7.70
C VAL A 18 25.73 -4.68 -7.05
N GLU A 19 25.28 -3.68 -6.29
CA GLU A 19 23.91 -3.63 -5.78
C GLU A 19 22.96 -3.30 -6.95
N VAL A 20 21.96 -4.15 -7.14
CA VAL A 20 20.96 -4.04 -8.19
C VAL A 20 19.58 -3.90 -7.56
N ALA A 21 18.80 -2.94 -8.06
CA ALA A 21 17.41 -2.78 -7.71
C ALA A 21 16.54 -3.09 -8.94
N HIS A 22 15.50 -3.89 -8.74
CA HIS A 22 14.47 -4.14 -9.74
C HIS A 22 13.40 -3.07 -9.60
N VAL A 23 13.20 -2.27 -10.64
CA VAL A 23 12.31 -1.12 -10.62
C VAL A 23 11.21 -1.31 -11.66
N LEU A 24 9.95 -1.34 -11.21
CA LEU A 24 8.82 -1.18 -12.12
C LEU A 24 8.72 0.30 -12.49
N VAL A 25 8.98 0.63 -13.74
CA VAL A 25 8.95 2.03 -14.22
C VAL A 25 7.52 2.46 -14.46
N ASP A 26 7.18 3.67 -14.03
CA ASP A 26 5.87 4.29 -14.21
C ASP A 26 5.68 4.73 -15.68
N ILE A 27 5.37 3.77 -16.55
CA ILE A 27 5.15 3.94 -17.98
C ILE A 27 4.05 3.01 -18.47
N ASP A 28 3.13 3.56 -19.28
CA ASP A 28 2.03 2.79 -19.85
C ASP A 28 2.44 2.16 -21.20
N LEU A 29 3.39 1.22 -21.13
CA LEU A 29 3.84 0.44 -22.28
C LEU A 29 3.80 -1.05 -21.93
N PRO A 30 2.89 -1.85 -22.51
CA PRO A 30 2.72 -3.25 -22.14
C PRO A 30 3.98 -4.11 -22.29
N HIS A 31 4.80 -3.82 -23.31
CA HIS A 31 6.06 -4.53 -23.55
C HIS A 31 7.17 -4.17 -22.56
N LEU A 32 6.94 -3.24 -21.63
CA LEU A 32 7.83 -2.84 -20.55
C LEU A 32 7.15 -2.95 -19.17
N ASP A 33 6.03 -3.68 -19.06
CA ASP A 33 5.34 -3.90 -17.78
C ASP A 33 5.99 -5.03 -16.95
N TYR A 34 7.29 -4.90 -16.73
CA TYR A 34 8.07 -5.78 -15.87
C TYR A 34 9.18 -4.98 -15.18
N PRO A 35 9.70 -5.46 -14.03
CA PRO A 35 10.78 -4.77 -13.35
C PRO A 35 12.05 -4.71 -14.21
N LEU A 36 12.63 -3.53 -14.33
CA LEU A 36 13.90 -3.30 -15.01
C LEU A 36 15.03 -3.15 -13.98
N ASP A 37 16.22 -3.64 -14.34
CA ASP A 37 17.36 -3.63 -13.43
C ASP A 37 18.11 -2.29 -13.51
N TYR A 38 18.39 -1.73 -12.35
CA TYR A 38 19.20 -0.53 -12.19
C TYR A 38 20.29 -0.76 -11.16
N SER A 39 21.48 -0.20 -11.38
CA SER A 39 22.51 -0.20 -10.35
C SER A 39 22.14 0.81 -9.26
N VAL A 40 22.44 0.45 -8.01
CA VAL A 40 22.26 1.31 -6.84
C VAL A 40 23.59 2.00 -6.55
N PRO A 41 23.71 3.33 -6.76
CA PRO A 41 24.91 4.05 -6.36
C PRO A 41 25.14 3.93 -4.85
N SER A 42 26.40 3.83 -4.42
CA SER A 42 26.75 3.72 -3.00
C SER A 42 26.18 4.86 -2.15
N SER A 43 26.12 6.08 -2.70
CA SER A 43 25.50 7.25 -2.05
C SER A 43 24.00 7.13 -1.80
N LEU A 44 23.32 6.22 -2.48
CA LEU A 44 21.89 5.97 -2.36
C LEU A 44 21.57 4.61 -1.71
N SER A 45 22.57 3.80 -1.37
CA SER A 45 22.40 2.41 -0.91
C SER A 45 21.41 2.28 0.26
N ASP A 46 21.52 3.14 1.27
CA ASP A 46 20.66 3.08 2.46
C ASP A 46 19.23 3.59 2.19
N SER A 47 19.04 4.32 1.09
CA SER A 47 17.75 4.94 0.75
C SER A 47 16.93 4.14 -0.26
N VAL A 48 17.58 3.25 -1.02
CA VAL A 48 16.94 2.40 -2.04
C VAL A 48 16.51 1.09 -1.39
N GLU A 49 15.27 1.10 -0.92
CA GLU A 49 14.59 -0.03 -0.28
C GLU A 49 13.37 -0.44 -1.10
N TYR A 50 12.85 -1.65 -0.87
CA TYR A 50 11.57 -2.08 -1.43
C TYR A 50 10.49 -1.03 -1.15
N GLY A 51 9.69 -0.72 -2.15
CA GLY A 51 8.53 0.17 -2.04
C GLY A 51 8.84 1.65 -2.13
N ARG A 52 10.12 2.03 -2.27
CA ARG A 52 10.54 3.41 -2.52
C ARG A 52 10.22 3.82 -3.94
N VAL A 53 9.84 5.08 -4.11
CA VAL A 53 9.73 5.73 -5.42
C VAL A 53 11.09 6.30 -5.80
N VAL A 54 11.57 5.98 -6.98
CA VAL A 54 12.88 6.41 -7.49
C VAL A 54 12.75 7.15 -8.82
N LYS A 55 13.76 7.94 -9.17
CA LYS A 55 13.95 8.47 -10.52
C LYS A 55 14.97 7.62 -11.27
N VAL A 56 14.62 7.22 -12.48
CA VAL A 56 15.46 6.40 -13.36
C VAL A 56 15.47 6.96 -14.78
N ARG A 57 16.46 6.56 -15.58
CA ARG A 57 16.52 6.89 -17.01
C ARG A 57 16.15 5.67 -17.85
N LEU A 58 15.21 5.86 -18.76
CA LEU A 58 14.77 4.85 -19.73
C LEU A 58 14.68 5.51 -21.09
N SER A 59 15.38 4.95 -22.09
CA SER A 59 15.41 5.46 -23.47
C SER A 59 15.67 6.97 -23.58
N GLY A 60 16.62 7.49 -22.79
CA GLY A 60 16.99 8.91 -22.82
C GLY A 60 16.01 9.88 -22.14
N ARG A 61 15.00 9.38 -21.41
CA ARG A 61 14.06 10.19 -20.62
C ARG A 61 14.05 9.77 -19.15
N GLN A 62 13.65 10.68 -18.27
CA GLN A 62 13.54 10.40 -16.84
C GLN A 62 12.12 10.00 -16.48
N TYR A 63 11.97 8.92 -15.72
CA TYR A 63 10.68 8.43 -15.23
C TYR A 63 10.72 8.22 -13.72
N SER A 64 9.55 8.22 -13.10
CA SER A 64 9.39 7.65 -11.76
C SER A 64 9.30 6.13 -11.88
N GLY A 65 9.59 5.41 -10.80
CA GLY A 65 9.31 3.98 -10.71
C GLY A 65 9.33 3.52 -9.26
N TRP A 66 8.85 2.31 -9.02
CA TRP A 66 8.82 1.69 -7.70
C TRP A 66 9.87 0.59 -7.62
N VAL A 67 10.65 0.60 -6.55
CA VAL A 67 11.57 -0.50 -6.23
C VAL A 67 10.74 -1.69 -5.77
N VAL A 68 10.83 -2.81 -6.49
CA VAL A 68 10.08 -4.05 -6.22
C VAL A 68 10.99 -5.25 -5.96
N GLY A 69 12.28 -5.01 -5.84
CA GLY A 69 13.26 -6.01 -5.44
C GLY A 69 14.66 -5.41 -5.38
N ARG A 70 15.55 -6.09 -4.67
CA ARG A 70 16.95 -5.71 -4.53
C ARG A 70 17.80 -6.97 -4.36
N GLU A 71 18.94 -6.99 -5.00
CA GLU A 71 19.90 -8.09 -4.93
C GLU A 71 21.34 -7.59 -5.10
N THR A 72 22.30 -8.37 -4.64
CA THR A 72 23.72 -8.13 -4.86
C THR A 72 24.20 -9.09 -5.95
N VAL A 73 24.70 -8.56 -7.07
CA VAL A 73 25.16 -9.37 -8.21
C VAL A 73 26.66 -9.26 -8.34
N SER A 74 27.38 -10.39 -8.31
CA SER A 74 28.85 -10.41 -8.41
C SER A 74 29.36 -9.93 -9.77
N VAL A 75 28.69 -10.31 -10.87
CA VAL A 75 29.05 -9.91 -12.24
C VAL A 75 27.77 -9.58 -13.00
N PRO A 76 27.48 -8.29 -13.29
CA PRO A 76 26.35 -7.92 -14.11
C PRO A 76 26.53 -8.43 -15.55
N THR A 77 25.54 -9.16 -16.08
CA THR A 77 25.55 -9.67 -17.46
C THR A 77 25.41 -8.56 -18.51
N ARG A 78 24.95 -7.37 -18.09
CA ARG A 78 24.73 -6.19 -18.95
C ARG A 78 25.11 -4.90 -18.23
N LYS A 79 25.35 -3.83 -19.01
CA LYS A 79 25.49 -2.48 -18.46
C LYS A 79 24.17 -2.03 -17.86
N LEU A 80 24.18 -1.72 -16.56
CA LEU A 80 23.03 -1.22 -15.82
C LEU A 80 23.04 0.31 -15.81
N ASN A 81 21.87 0.92 -15.99
CA ASN A 81 21.71 2.35 -15.74
C ASN A 81 21.64 2.58 -14.22
N PRO A 82 22.22 3.67 -13.70
CA PRO A 82 22.12 3.98 -12.28
C PRO A 82 20.74 4.55 -11.93
N ILE A 83 20.30 4.29 -10.70
CA ILE A 83 19.24 5.08 -10.07
C ILE A 83 19.72 6.52 -9.90
N LEU A 84 18.88 7.48 -10.26
CA LEU A 84 19.22 8.91 -10.24
C LEU A 84 18.98 9.56 -8.88
N SER A 85 17.86 9.22 -8.24
CA SER A 85 17.50 9.71 -6.91
C SER A 85 16.33 8.92 -6.32
N VAL A 86 16.17 8.98 -4.99
CA VAL A 86 14.99 8.50 -4.27
C VAL A 86 14.05 9.69 -4.05
N VAL A 87 12.78 9.54 -4.41
CA VAL A 87 11.75 10.59 -4.33
C VAL A 87 10.97 10.52 -3.02
N SER A 88 10.62 9.32 -2.56
CA SER A 88 9.76 9.11 -1.39
C SER A 88 10.55 9.04 -0.08
N GLN A 89 10.09 9.73 0.97
CA GLN A 89 10.72 9.69 2.30
C GLN A 89 10.51 8.37 3.04
N ARG A 90 9.49 7.58 2.67
CA ARG A 90 9.19 6.25 3.21
C ARG A 90 8.77 5.30 2.08
N PRO A 91 8.86 3.98 2.28
CA PRO A 91 8.23 3.00 1.38
C PRO A 91 6.72 3.23 1.32
N ILE A 92 6.18 3.37 0.11
CA ILE A 92 4.73 3.55 -0.12
C ILE A 92 4.07 2.30 -0.72
N LEU A 93 4.88 1.40 -1.28
CA LEU A 93 4.43 0.16 -1.89
C LEU A 93 4.89 -1.02 -1.03
N THR A 94 3.96 -1.92 -0.72
CA THR A 94 4.27 -3.18 -0.03
C THR A 94 4.18 -4.36 -1.02
N PRO A 95 4.80 -5.51 -0.71
CA PRO A 95 4.68 -6.71 -1.54
C PRO A 95 3.23 -7.10 -1.80
N THR A 96 2.37 -7.02 -0.78
CA THR A 96 0.95 -7.33 -0.90
C THR A 96 0.22 -6.38 -1.85
N ILE A 97 0.53 -5.07 -1.82
CA ILE A 97 -0.05 -4.10 -2.76
C ILE A 97 0.47 -4.35 -4.18
N TYR A 98 1.75 -4.66 -4.33
CA TYR A 98 2.33 -4.99 -5.64
C TYR A 98 1.70 -6.24 -6.26
N ASP A 99 1.53 -7.29 -5.46
CA ASP A 99 0.87 -8.52 -5.89
C ASP A 99 -0.60 -8.26 -6.24
N LEU A 100 -1.32 -7.50 -5.41
CA LEU A 100 -2.71 -7.12 -5.71
C LEU A 100 -2.80 -6.32 -7.02
N ALA A 101 -1.90 -5.37 -7.24
CA ALA A 101 -1.87 -4.58 -8.47
C ALA A 101 -1.62 -5.46 -9.70
N LYS A 102 -0.72 -6.43 -9.64
CA LYS A 102 -0.51 -7.42 -10.72
C LYS A 102 -1.78 -8.23 -11.00
N HIS A 103 -2.49 -8.69 -9.97
CA HIS A 103 -3.74 -9.44 -10.13
C HIS A 103 -4.84 -8.59 -10.78
N ILE A 104 -4.99 -7.33 -10.36
CA ILE A 104 -5.95 -6.39 -10.96
C ILE A 104 -5.59 -6.12 -12.41
N ALA A 105 -4.33 -5.77 -12.68
CA ALA A 105 -3.82 -5.50 -14.03
C ALA A 105 -4.10 -6.68 -14.97
N HIS A 106 -3.75 -7.91 -14.55
CA HIS A 106 -4.00 -9.12 -15.30
C HIS A 106 -5.49 -9.36 -15.57
N ARG A 107 -6.35 -9.18 -14.55
CA ARG A 107 -7.80 -9.37 -14.66
C ARG A 107 -8.45 -8.37 -15.63
N HIS A 108 -7.92 -7.16 -15.69
CA HIS A 108 -8.51 -6.03 -16.44
C HIS A 108 -7.75 -5.67 -17.73
N VAL A 109 -6.76 -6.47 -18.13
CA VAL A 109 -5.94 -6.22 -19.34
C VAL A 109 -5.30 -4.82 -19.30
N ALA A 110 -4.84 -4.42 -18.11
CA ALA A 110 -4.12 -3.17 -17.88
C ALA A 110 -2.65 -3.48 -17.54
N THR A 111 -1.79 -2.46 -17.55
CA THR A 111 -0.42 -2.60 -17.03
C THR A 111 -0.42 -2.51 -15.50
N THR A 112 0.51 -3.23 -14.88
CA THR A 112 0.80 -3.14 -13.44
C THR A 112 1.20 -1.72 -13.07
N SER A 113 2.01 -1.08 -13.93
CA SER A 113 2.35 0.33 -13.81
C SER A 113 1.11 1.21 -13.71
N GLN A 114 0.19 1.16 -14.70
CA GLN A 114 -1.02 1.97 -14.71
C GLN A 114 -1.90 1.72 -13.48
N THR A 115 -2.03 0.46 -13.06
CA THR A 115 -2.80 0.09 -11.86
C THR A 115 -2.20 0.71 -10.61
N LEU A 116 -0.87 0.68 -10.47
CA LEU A 116 -0.18 1.32 -9.36
C LEU A 116 -0.27 2.84 -9.43
N SER A 117 -0.18 3.46 -10.59
CA SER A 117 -0.32 4.92 -10.74
C SER A 117 -1.70 5.42 -10.34
N LEU A 118 -2.75 4.59 -10.53
CA LEU A 118 -4.10 4.86 -10.05
C LEU A 118 -4.26 4.61 -8.54
N ALA A 119 -3.64 3.55 -8.01
CA ALA A 119 -3.74 3.17 -6.60
C ALA A 119 -2.85 4.01 -5.67
N LEU A 120 -1.72 4.50 -6.19
CA LEU A 120 -0.71 5.29 -5.49
C LEU A 120 -0.68 6.69 -6.10
N PRO A 121 -1.38 7.68 -5.50
CA PRO A 121 -1.50 9.01 -6.06
C PRO A 121 -0.12 9.59 -6.43
N PRO A 122 0.07 10.06 -7.68
CA PRO A 122 1.33 10.65 -8.11
C PRO A 122 1.51 12.01 -7.42
N ARG A 123 2.11 11.99 -6.23
CA ARG A 123 2.59 13.12 -5.42
C ARG A 123 1.54 13.86 -4.58
N HIS A 124 1.50 13.50 -3.30
CA HIS A 124 1.17 14.43 -2.23
C HIS A 124 2.42 14.85 -1.43
N ALA A 125 3.39 15.51 -2.09
CA ALA A 125 4.37 16.32 -1.37
C ALA A 125 3.70 17.44 -0.53
N ALA A 126 2.48 17.85 -0.92
CA ALA A 126 1.66 18.80 -0.16
C ALA A 126 0.96 18.17 1.06
N THR A 127 0.57 16.88 1.00
CA THR A 127 -0.14 16.21 2.12
C THR A 127 0.81 15.51 3.08
N GLU A 128 2.04 15.14 2.68
CA GLU A 128 3.05 14.69 3.64
C GLU A 128 3.44 15.80 4.64
N LYS A 129 3.42 17.08 4.24
CA LYS A 129 3.54 18.21 5.19
C LYS A 129 2.36 18.32 6.17
N ARG A 130 1.20 17.74 5.85
CA ARG A 130 0.01 17.68 6.73
C ARG A 130 -0.05 16.39 7.57
N PHE A 131 0.62 15.32 7.14
CA PHE A 131 0.86 14.15 7.99
C PHE A 131 2.02 14.45 8.95
N SER A 132 1.73 15.32 9.92
CA SER A 132 2.39 15.32 11.23
C SER A 132 2.50 13.87 11.71
N PRO A 133 3.58 13.43 12.40
CA PRO A 133 3.64 12.10 12.98
C PRO A 133 2.31 11.82 13.63
N GLN A 134 1.57 10.81 13.13
CA GLN A 134 0.25 10.46 13.64
C GLN A 134 0.41 10.42 15.15
N LYS A 135 -0.12 11.44 15.85
CA LYS A 135 -0.25 11.41 17.29
C LYS A 135 -0.89 10.05 17.55
N PRO A 136 -0.29 9.20 18.41
CA PRO A 136 -0.86 7.89 18.68
C PRO A 136 -2.35 8.11 18.91
N PRO A 137 -3.22 7.38 18.18
CA PRO A 137 -4.65 7.62 18.25
C PRO A 137 -5.02 7.68 19.72
N LYS A 138 -5.67 8.77 20.14
CA LYS A 138 -6.13 8.91 21.51
C LYS A 138 -6.90 7.61 21.82
N PRO A 139 -6.60 6.90 22.94
CA PRO A 139 -7.32 5.69 23.28
C PRO A 139 -8.80 5.96 23.11
N MET A 140 -9.44 5.21 22.23
CA MET A 140 -10.85 5.42 21.99
C MET A 140 -11.56 5.10 23.29
N ALA A 141 -12.54 5.94 23.66
CA ALA A 141 -13.42 5.61 24.77
C ALA A 141 -13.95 4.19 24.54
N VAL A 142 -13.80 3.32 25.55
CA VAL A 142 -14.25 1.94 25.46
C VAL A 142 -15.76 1.97 25.23
N MET A 143 -16.17 1.68 24.00
CA MET A 143 -17.58 1.58 23.67
C MET A 143 -18.07 0.20 24.08
N ALA A 144 -19.19 0.14 24.79
CA ALA A 144 -19.84 -1.13 25.09
C ALA A 144 -20.40 -1.73 23.79
N VAL A 145 -20.35 -3.06 23.65
CA VAL A 145 -21.09 -3.74 22.59
C VAL A 145 -22.58 -3.56 22.87
N PRO A 146 -23.43 -3.19 21.89
CA PRO A 146 -24.86 -3.01 22.13
C PRO A 146 -25.49 -4.30 22.63
N GLU A 147 -26.16 -4.27 23.79
CA GLU A 147 -26.84 -5.44 24.36
C GLU A 147 -28.13 -5.77 23.59
N GLU A 148 -28.88 -4.73 23.23
CA GLU A 148 -30.05 -4.81 22.36
C GLU A 148 -29.67 -4.33 20.97
N SER A 149 -29.64 -5.27 20.02
CA SER A 149 -29.22 -4.98 18.64
C SER A 149 -30.18 -5.64 17.66
N LEU A 150 -30.50 -4.91 16.59
CA LEU A 150 -31.30 -5.41 15.48
C LEU A 150 -30.59 -6.54 14.71
N TRP A 151 -29.31 -6.81 15.00
CA TRP A 151 -28.58 -7.98 14.54
C TRP A 151 -29.16 -9.31 15.03
N GLN A 152 -29.98 -9.32 16.09
CA GLN A 152 -30.64 -10.52 16.58
C GLN A 152 -31.62 -11.13 15.55
N SER A 153 -32.09 -10.33 14.58
CA SER A 153 -32.94 -10.80 13.48
C SER A 153 -32.21 -11.69 12.46
N HIS A 154 -30.87 -11.69 12.46
CA HIS A 154 -30.07 -12.46 11.52
C HIS A 154 -29.39 -13.65 12.20
N SER A 155 -29.41 -14.80 11.52
CA SER A 155 -28.63 -15.97 11.93
C SER A 155 -27.14 -15.58 12.02
N GLY A 156 -26.54 -15.76 13.21
CA GLY A 156 -25.15 -15.39 13.47
C GLY A 156 -24.90 -13.90 13.75
N GLY A 157 -25.91 -13.02 13.74
CA GLY A 157 -25.72 -11.58 13.95
C GLY A 157 -25.12 -11.23 15.31
N ARG A 158 -25.60 -11.87 16.39
CA ARG A 158 -25.02 -11.70 17.73
C ARG A 158 -23.56 -12.18 17.78
N ALA A 159 -23.25 -13.32 17.16
CA ALA A 159 -21.89 -13.85 17.09
C ALA A 159 -20.96 -12.91 16.30
N LEU A 160 -21.45 -12.30 15.22
CA LEU A 160 -20.71 -11.29 14.45
C LEU A 160 -20.29 -10.11 15.35
N LEU A 161 -21.24 -9.50 16.08
CA LEU A 161 -20.93 -8.38 16.98
C LEU A 161 -19.97 -8.77 18.11
N GLN A 162 -20.12 -9.98 18.68
CA GLN A 162 -19.21 -10.48 19.71
C GLN A 162 -17.78 -10.69 19.19
N HIS A 163 -17.64 -11.28 18.00
CA HIS A 163 -16.33 -11.44 17.35
C HIS A 163 -15.71 -10.09 16.99
N LEU A 164 -16.51 -9.11 16.55
CA LEU A 164 -16.04 -7.74 16.32
C LEU A 164 -15.58 -7.08 17.64
N GLY A 165 -16.38 -7.15 18.70
CA GLY A 165 -16.07 -6.60 20.02
C GLY A 165 -14.84 -7.22 20.69
N SER A 166 -14.57 -8.51 20.43
CA SER A 166 -13.40 -9.22 20.94
C SER A 166 -12.13 -9.05 20.09
N GLY A 167 -12.17 -8.23 19.04
CA GLY A 167 -11.02 -7.96 18.18
C GLY A 167 -10.73 -9.03 17.13
N GLN A 168 -11.61 -10.02 16.96
CA GLN A 168 -11.47 -11.05 15.93
C GLN A 168 -11.81 -10.51 14.53
N THR A 169 -11.50 -11.29 13.49
CA THR A 169 -11.68 -10.92 12.07
C THR A 169 -12.75 -11.77 11.37
N PRO A 170 -14.04 -11.69 11.79
CA PRO A 170 -15.10 -12.42 11.13
C PRO A 170 -15.33 -11.91 9.70
N LYS A 171 -15.77 -12.80 8.81
CA LYS A 171 -16.27 -12.45 7.47
C LYS A 171 -17.76 -12.71 7.44
N ALA A 172 -18.54 -11.75 6.96
CA ALA A 172 -19.99 -11.87 6.86
C ALA A 172 -20.50 -11.22 5.57
N VAL A 173 -21.59 -11.77 5.07
CA VAL A 173 -22.44 -11.16 4.04
C VAL A 173 -23.82 -11.04 4.66
N TRP A 174 -24.40 -9.84 4.60
CA TRP A 174 -25.73 -9.59 5.14
C TRP A 174 -26.62 -8.94 4.09
N THR A 175 -27.93 -9.17 4.23
CA THR A 175 -28.96 -8.43 3.49
C THR A 175 -29.73 -7.58 4.48
N ALA A 176 -29.56 -6.27 4.41
CA ALA A 176 -30.25 -5.34 5.29
C ALA A 176 -31.50 -4.79 4.59
N LEU A 177 -32.64 -4.90 5.25
CA LEU A 177 -33.90 -4.31 4.78
C LEU A 177 -34.12 -2.96 5.48
N PRO A 178 -34.63 -1.93 4.79
CA PRO A 178 -35.12 -0.74 5.48
C PRO A 178 -36.21 -1.12 6.50
N PRO A 179 -36.28 -0.47 7.68
CA PRO A 179 -35.44 0.66 8.12
C PRO A 179 -34.22 0.24 8.96
N THR A 180 -33.92 -1.06 9.10
CA THR A 180 -32.97 -1.53 10.13
C THR A 180 -31.49 -1.37 9.76
N ARG A 181 -31.19 -1.18 8.47
CA ARG A 181 -29.83 -1.09 7.92
C ARG A 181 -28.92 -0.15 8.69
N ASP A 182 -29.39 1.06 8.95
CA ASP A 182 -28.55 2.16 9.45
C ASP A 182 -28.17 1.92 10.93
N ALA A 183 -29.12 1.45 11.73
CA ALA A 183 -28.87 1.02 13.10
C ALA A 183 -27.94 -0.20 13.16
N GLN A 184 -28.16 -1.20 12.29
CA GLN A 184 -27.28 -2.38 12.20
C GLN A 184 -25.84 -2.01 11.79
N LEU A 185 -25.66 -1.04 10.89
CA LEU A 185 -24.34 -0.50 10.54
C LEU A 185 -23.68 0.18 11.74
N CYS A 186 -24.42 1.01 12.47
CA CYS A 186 -23.91 1.68 13.67
C CYS A 186 -23.49 0.68 14.75
N ASP A 187 -24.27 -0.38 14.99
CA ASP A 187 -23.94 -1.45 15.94
C ASP A 187 -22.63 -2.16 15.55
N ALA A 188 -22.44 -2.46 14.27
CA ALA A 188 -21.22 -3.11 13.77
C ALA A 188 -19.98 -2.20 13.88
N ILE A 189 -20.15 -0.90 13.58
CA ILE A 189 -19.11 0.11 13.81
C ILE A 189 -18.77 0.12 15.30
N GLN A 190 -19.75 0.26 16.17
CA GLN A 190 -19.56 0.33 17.62
C GLN A 190 -18.85 -0.90 18.18
N ALA A 191 -19.26 -2.10 17.76
CA ALA A 191 -18.58 -3.33 18.17
C ALA A 191 -17.12 -3.38 17.69
N THR A 192 -16.81 -2.91 16.48
CA THR A 192 -15.43 -2.86 15.98
C THR A 192 -14.56 -1.86 16.76
N LEU A 193 -15.16 -0.73 17.10
CA LEU A 193 -14.51 0.34 17.86
C LEU A 193 -14.26 -0.04 19.32
N ALA A 194 -15.13 -0.86 19.93
CA ALA A 194 -14.96 -1.42 21.27
C ALA A 194 -13.61 -2.16 21.44
N SER A 195 -13.15 -2.82 20.38
CA SER A 195 -11.87 -3.53 20.37
C SER A 195 -10.68 -2.65 19.96
N GLN A 196 -10.81 -1.31 19.99
CA GLN A 196 -9.78 -0.34 19.60
C GLN A 196 -9.30 -0.47 18.13
N ARG A 197 -10.14 -1.03 17.25
CA ARG A 197 -9.86 -1.12 15.81
C ARG A 197 -10.55 0.00 15.05
N ARG A 198 -10.14 0.20 13.79
CA ARG A 198 -10.69 1.23 12.90
C ARG A 198 -11.64 0.59 11.88
N VAL A 199 -12.56 1.39 11.36
CA VAL A 199 -13.51 1.00 10.32
C VAL A 199 -13.20 1.78 9.04
N LEU A 200 -13.17 1.07 7.91
CA LEU A 200 -13.20 1.66 6.57
C LEU A 200 -14.55 1.30 5.95
N MET A 201 -15.35 2.31 5.62
CA MET A 201 -16.62 2.13 4.93
C MET A 201 -16.45 2.58 3.47
N ILE A 202 -16.77 1.69 2.54
CA ILE A 202 -16.79 1.98 1.10
C ILE A 202 -18.24 1.98 0.67
N VAL A 203 -18.67 3.06 0.02
CA VAL A 203 -20.06 3.27 -0.39
C VAL A 203 -20.13 3.68 -1.87
N PRO A 204 -21.26 3.44 -2.56
CA PRO A 204 -21.33 3.58 -4.01
C PRO A 204 -21.14 5.01 -4.52
N THR A 205 -21.61 6.02 -3.79
CA THR A 205 -21.63 7.41 -4.25
C THR A 205 -21.12 8.40 -3.20
N HIS A 206 -20.73 9.60 -3.64
CA HIS A 206 -20.41 10.71 -2.73
C HIS A 206 -21.61 11.10 -1.85
N HIS A 207 -22.84 10.98 -2.37
CA HIS A 207 -24.03 11.23 -1.58
C HIS A 207 -24.12 10.26 -0.40
N ASP A 208 -23.84 8.98 -0.64
CA ASP A 208 -23.80 7.97 0.43
C ASP A 208 -22.68 8.28 1.43
N VAL A 209 -21.51 8.76 0.99
CA VAL A 209 -20.42 9.16 1.89
C VAL A 209 -20.90 10.24 2.87
N THR A 210 -21.53 11.30 2.36
CA THR A 210 -22.07 12.37 3.20
C THR A 210 -23.15 11.84 4.15
N TYR A 211 -24.10 11.07 3.62
CA TYR A 211 -25.20 10.48 4.40
C TYR A 211 -24.69 9.61 5.56
N PHE A 212 -23.79 8.67 5.29
CA PHE A 212 -23.27 7.78 6.33
C PHE A 212 -22.32 8.49 7.30
N ALA A 213 -21.57 9.50 6.85
CA ALA A 213 -20.76 10.32 7.73
C ALA A 213 -21.62 11.08 8.76
N ASP A 214 -22.71 11.70 8.29
CA ASP A 214 -23.65 12.42 9.15
C ASP A 214 -24.39 11.47 10.10
N LEU A 215 -24.84 10.31 9.59
CA LEU A 215 -25.45 9.26 10.41
C LEU A 215 -24.51 8.83 11.54
N VAL A 216 -23.28 8.46 11.21
CA VAL A 216 -22.31 7.98 12.20
C VAL A 216 -21.94 9.09 13.19
N ALA A 217 -21.76 10.34 12.74
CA ALA A 217 -21.50 11.46 13.62
C ALA A 217 -22.66 11.73 14.59
N SER A 218 -23.91 11.52 14.15
CA SER A 218 -25.09 11.70 14.99
C SER A 218 -25.23 10.62 16.07
N VAL A 219 -24.94 9.35 15.73
CA VAL A 219 -25.08 8.21 16.66
C VAL A 219 -23.86 8.06 17.56
N LEU A 220 -22.66 8.39 17.05
CA LEU A 220 -21.38 8.20 17.72
C LEU A 220 -20.57 9.52 17.78
N PRO A 221 -21.03 10.55 18.49
CA PRO A 221 -20.46 11.90 18.43
C PRO A 221 -19.01 12.00 18.95
N THR A 222 -18.51 10.97 19.63
CA THR A 222 -17.14 10.95 20.20
C THR A 222 -16.10 10.46 19.20
N ILE A 223 -16.51 9.94 18.03
CA ILE A 223 -15.58 9.37 17.04
C ILE A 223 -15.19 10.41 15.99
N THR A 224 -13.94 10.35 15.54
CA THR A 224 -13.48 11.19 14.42
C THR A 224 -13.81 10.48 13.10
N VAL A 225 -14.71 11.05 12.31
CA VAL A 225 -15.03 10.59 10.96
C VAL A 225 -14.19 11.40 9.97
N GLY A 226 -13.34 10.72 9.21
CA GLY A 226 -12.65 11.30 8.06
C GLY A 226 -13.33 10.84 6.78
N THR A 227 -13.67 11.76 5.89
CA THR A 227 -14.14 11.44 4.54
C THR A 227 -13.02 11.69 3.54
N SER A 228 -12.94 10.84 2.53
CA SER A 228 -12.05 11.01 1.39
C SER A 228 -12.86 10.74 0.13
N SER A 229 -13.07 11.77 -0.68
CA SER A 229 -13.62 11.63 -2.02
C SER A 229 -12.46 11.69 -3.01
N SER A 230 -12.29 10.64 -3.81
CA SER A 230 -11.40 10.62 -4.96
C SER A 230 -11.88 11.57 -6.05
#